data_AF-A0A1J3H9N4-F1
#
_entry.id   AF-A0A1J3H9N4-F1
#
_cell.length_a   1.000
_cell.length_b   1.000
_cell.length_c   1.000
_cell.angle_alpha   90.00
_cell.angle_beta   90.00
_cell.angle_gamma   90.00
#
_symmetry.space_group_name_H-M   'P 1'
#
loop_
_entity.id
_entity.type
_entity.pdbx_description
1 polymer ?
#
loop_
_entity_poly.entity_id
_entity_poly.type
_entity_poly.pdbx_seq_one_letter_code
_entity_poly.pdbx_strand_id
1 'polypeptide(L)'
;MCVAAALAKFANKIELTHRRLPIVVPETGMNVCPLKFNEYIPCHNATYVHQLHLPSSNLSTREELERHCPPLEQRLFCLVPPPKDYRLPIRWPTSRDFVWRSNVNHTHLAQVKGGQNWVHVHGQFLWFPGGGTHFKHGASEYIQRLGNMMTNETGDLRSAGVVQVLDVGCGVASFAAYLLSLGIQTMSFAPKDSHENQIQFALERGIGAMVSAVATKQMPYPAASFDMVHCSRCRVDWHANDGIL
;
A
#
# COMPACT_ATOMS: atom_id res chain seq x y z
N MET A 1 -42.88 -27.79 -10.23
CA MET A 1 -43.03 -26.60 -9.37
C MET A 1 -41.69 -25.90 -9.28
N CYS A 2 -41.48 -24.84 -10.05
CA CYS A 2 -40.30 -23.99 -9.90
C CYS A 2 -40.45 -23.20 -8.60
N VAL A 3 -39.55 -23.42 -7.64
CA VAL A 3 -39.39 -22.52 -6.50
C VAL A 3 -38.91 -21.19 -7.07
N ALA A 4 -39.77 -20.18 -7.02
CA ALA A 4 -39.39 -18.82 -7.34
C ALA A 4 -38.24 -18.43 -6.40
N ALA A 5 -37.02 -18.32 -6.95
CA ALA A 5 -35.93 -17.70 -6.23
C ALA A 5 -36.36 -16.27 -5.92
N ALA A 6 -36.63 -15.99 -4.64
CA ALA A 6 -36.87 -14.63 -4.19
C ALA A 6 -35.64 -13.82 -4.58
N LEU A 7 -35.76 -12.96 -5.59
CA LEU A 7 -34.80 -11.91 -5.87
C LEU A 7 -34.75 -11.06 -4.60
N ALA A 8 -33.75 -11.28 -3.75
CA ALA A 8 -33.44 -10.40 -2.65
C ALA A 8 -33.25 -9.00 -3.26
N LYS A 9 -34.25 -8.13 -3.10
CA LYS A 9 -34.13 -6.73 -3.47
C LYS A 9 -33.13 -6.13 -2.50
N PHE A 10 -31.86 -6.11 -2.89
CA PHE A 10 -30.84 -5.35 -2.17
C PHE A 10 -31.31 -3.89 -2.12
N ALA A 11 -31.62 -3.40 -0.93
CA ALA A 11 -32.17 -2.08 -0.71
C ALA A 11 -31.08 -1.02 -0.46
N ASN A 12 -29.82 -1.39 -0.72
CA ASN A 12 -28.65 -0.54 -0.46
C ASN A 12 -28.80 0.79 -1.20
N LYS A 13 -28.65 1.89 -0.44
CA LYS A 13 -28.65 3.25 -0.98
C LYS A 13 -27.24 3.81 -0.99
N ILE A 14 -27.04 4.85 -1.79
CA ILE A 14 -25.85 5.70 -1.68
C ILE A 14 -26.08 6.64 -0.51
N GLU A 15 -25.50 6.31 0.64
CA GLU A 15 -25.71 7.03 1.89
C GLU A 15 -24.50 6.87 2.81
N LEU A 16 -24.15 7.94 3.52
CA LEU A 16 -23.07 7.92 4.49
C LEU A 16 -23.60 7.43 5.85
N THR A 17 -23.22 6.22 6.22
CA THR A 17 -23.52 5.63 7.52
C THR A 17 -22.26 5.56 8.37
N HIS A 18 -22.42 5.64 9.69
CA HIS A 18 -21.33 5.60 10.66
C HIS A 18 -21.52 4.44 11.63
N ARG A 19 -20.42 3.96 12.21
CA ARG A 19 -20.42 2.81 13.10
C ARG A 19 -21.16 3.16 14.40
N ARG A 20 -22.01 2.25 14.83
CA ARG A 20 -22.73 2.27 16.11
C ARG A 20 -22.46 0.98 16.87
N LEU A 21 -22.73 0.98 18.17
CA LEU A 21 -22.66 -0.21 19.02
C LEU A 21 -24.09 -0.65 19.39
N PRO A 22 -24.41 -1.96 19.33
CA PRO A 22 -23.59 -3.04 18.78
C PRO A 22 -23.46 -2.95 17.25
N ILE A 23 -22.46 -3.62 16.67
CA ILE A 23 -22.34 -3.72 15.21
C ILE A 23 -23.46 -4.64 14.72
N VAL A 24 -24.36 -4.09 13.91
CA VAL A 24 -25.43 -4.86 13.28
C VAL A 24 -25.34 -4.63 11.77
N VAL A 25 -25.12 -5.72 11.03
CA VAL A 25 -25.20 -5.70 9.56
C VAL A 25 -26.65 -6.07 9.19
N PRO A 26 -27.42 -5.17 8.55
CA PRO A 26 -28.79 -5.48 8.15
C PRO A 26 -28.85 -6.66 7.19
N GLU A 27 -29.89 -7.49 7.28
CA GLU A 27 -30.14 -8.57 6.31
C GLU A 27 -30.32 -8.04 4.88
N THR A 28 -30.73 -6.78 4.75
CA THR A 28 -30.89 -6.07 3.47
C THR A 28 -29.57 -5.60 2.85
N GLY A 29 -28.45 -5.75 3.57
CA GLY A 29 -27.11 -5.33 3.15
C GLY A 29 -26.62 -4.04 3.80
N MET A 30 -25.41 -3.62 3.41
CA MET A 30 -24.82 -2.34 3.80
C MET A 30 -24.97 -1.31 2.68
N ASN A 31 -25.29 -0.07 3.06
CA ASN A 31 -25.28 1.08 2.15
C ASN A 31 -23.90 1.28 1.50
N VAL A 32 -23.88 1.94 0.35
CA VAL A 32 -22.65 2.31 -0.37
C VAL A 32 -22.29 3.75 -0.04
N CYS A 33 -21.03 4.01 0.29
CA CYS A 33 -20.57 5.37 0.56
C CYS A 33 -20.64 6.20 -0.74
N PRO A 34 -20.84 7.54 -0.65
CA PRO A 34 -20.70 8.41 -1.82
C PRO A 34 -19.32 8.28 -2.48
N LEU A 35 -19.24 8.43 -3.81
CA LEU A 35 -18.02 8.22 -4.61
C LEU A 35 -16.80 9.02 -4.12
N LYS A 36 -17.02 10.20 -3.51
CA LYS A 36 -15.94 11.01 -2.91
C LYS A 36 -15.13 10.30 -1.81
N PHE A 37 -15.62 9.17 -1.29
CA PHE A 37 -14.95 8.33 -0.30
C PHE A 37 -14.20 7.14 -0.91
N ASN A 38 -14.09 7.02 -2.23
CA ASN A 38 -13.37 5.92 -2.89
C ASN A 38 -11.91 5.77 -2.43
N GLU A 39 -11.26 6.86 -1.98
CA GLU A 39 -9.91 6.89 -1.42
C GLU A 39 -9.90 6.94 0.13
N TYR A 40 -11.01 6.55 0.78
CA TYR A 40 -11.11 6.57 2.23
C TYR A 40 -10.23 5.50 2.88
N ILE A 41 -9.32 5.94 3.75
CA ILE A 41 -8.46 5.06 4.55
C ILE A 41 -8.77 5.33 6.04
N PRO A 42 -9.48 4.43 6.75
CA PRO A 42 -10.15 4.72 8.01
C PRO A 42 -9.29 5.37 9.11
N CYS A 43 -8.01 5.06 9.17
CA CYS A 43 -7.12 5.50 10.23
C CYS A 43 -5.86 6.22 9.73
N HIS A 44 -5.86 6.66 8.47
CA HIS A 44 -4.79 7.48 7.88
C HIS A 44 -5.41 8.71 7.19
N ASN A 45 -6.36 9.34 7.89
CA ASN A 45 -6.99 10.58 7.43
C ASN A 45 -6.14 11.77 7.89
N ALA A 46 -5.46 12.43 6.94
CA ALA A 46 -4.56 13.55 7.23
C ALA A 46 -5.27 14.72 7.93
N THR A 47 -6.52 15.01 7.55
CA THR A 47 -7.31 16.08 8.17
C THR A 47 -7.61 15.76 9.63
N TYR A 48 -8.00 14.52 9.94
CA TYR A 48 -8.22 14.08 11.31
C TYR A 48 -6.93 14.11 12.14
N VAL A 49 -5.83 13.60 11.58
CA VAL A 49 -4.52 13.62 12.27
C VAL A 49 -4.08 15.04 12.60
N HIS A 50 -4.28 15.99 11.69
CA HIS A 50 -3.95 17.40 11.93
C HIS A 50 -4.79 18.02 13.06
N GLN A 51 -6.04 17.56 13.25
CA GLN A 51 -6.91 18.02 14.34
C GLN A 51 -6.52 17.46 15.71
N LEU A 52 -5.72 16.39 15.78
CA LEU A 52 -5.25 15.83 17.04
C LEU A 52 -4.23 16.72 17.75
N HIS A 53 -3.72 17.77 17.09
CA HIS A 53 -2.72 18.70 17.63
C HIS A 53 -1.57 17.94 18.32
N LEU A 54 -1.01 16.94 17.63
CA LEU A 54 0.07 16.11 18.15
C LEU A 54 1.25 17.01 18.62
N PRO A 55 1.87 16.72 19.77
CA PRO A 55 3.03 17.46 20.27
C PRO A 55 4.15 17.55 19.24
N SER A 56 4.95 18.62 19.30
CA SER A 56 6.08 18.83 18.37
C SER A 56 7.13 17.71 18.43
N SER A 57 7.31 17.06 19.58
CA SER A 57 8.13 15.86 19.73
C SER A 57 7.69 14.72 18.80
N ASN A 58 6.39 14.59 18.58
CA ASN A 58 5.79 13.51 17.79
C ASN A 58 5.99 13.75 16.28
N LEU A 59 6.17 15.01 15.87
CA LEU A 59 6.55 15.37 14.50
C LEU A 59 8.01 15.01 14.18
N SER A 60 8.88 14.98 15.20
CA SER A 60 10.28 14.55 15.03
C SER A 60 10.38 13.04 14.78
N THR A 61 9.53 12.26 15.44
CA THR A 61 9.41 10.79 15.31
C THR A 61 8.47 10.36 14.17
N ARG A 62 7.83 11.30 13.48
CA ARG A 62 6.89 11.05 12.37
C ARG A 62 5.64 10.27 12.76
N GLU A 63 5.21 10.38 14.02
CA GLU A 63 4.01 9.70 14.52
C GLU A 63 2.75 10.11 13.77
N GLU A 64 2.70 11.28 13.13
CA GLU A 64 1.57 11.70 12.29
C GLU A 64 1.30 10.76 11.11
N LEU A 65 2.30 9.98 10.69
CA LEU A 65 2.18 9.02 9.60
C LEU A 65 1.62 7.66 10.05
N GLU A 66 1.59 7.42 11.36
CA GLU A 66 1.04 6.19 11.93
C GLU A 66 -0.49 6.13 11.82
N ARG A 67 -1.02 4.96 12.21
CA ARG A 67 -2.44 4.73 12.33
C ARG A 67 -3.03 5.56 13.48
N HIS A 68 -3.92 6.49 13.15
CA HIS A 68 -4.74 7.28 14.06
C HIS A 68 -6.21 7.15 13.67
N CYS A 69 -6.94 6.32 14.41
CA CYS A 69 -8.35 6.05 14.11
C CYS A 69 -9.26 7.06 14.81
N PRO A 70 -10.27 7.61 14.11
CA PRO A 70 -11.26 8.47 14.75
C PRO A 70 -12.13 7.71 15.77
N PRO A 71 -12.87 8.41 16.64
CA PRO A 71 -13.90 7.81 17.50
C PRO A 71 -14.89 6.96 16.69
N LEU A 72 -15.55 6.00 17.35
CA LEU A 72 -16.38 5.00 16.66
C LEU A 72 -17.49 5.66 15.82
N GLU A 73 -18.14 6.67 16.38
CA GLU A 73 -19.21 7.45 15.77
C GLU A 73 -18.79 8.22 14.51
N GLN A 74 -17.49 8.40 14.28
CA GLN A 74 -16.93 9.05 13.09
C GLN A 74 -16.35 8.04 12.08
N ARG A 75 -16.35 6.73 12.40
CA ARG A 75 -15.90 5.69 11.48
C ARG A 75 -17.02 5.34 10.51
N LEU A 76 -16.73 5.31 9.21
CA LEU A 76 -17.71 4.94 8.20
C LEU A 76 -18.17 3.49 8.39
N PHE A 77 -19.45 3.25 8.11
CA PHE A 77 -20.10 1.94 8.14
C PHE A 77 -20.93 1.75 6.87
N CYS A 78 -20.31 2.03 5.73
CA CYS A 78 -20.82 1.81 4.37
C CYS A 78 -19.74 1.16 3.51
N LEU A 79 -20.14 0.51 2.42
CA LEU A 79 -19.23 -0.06 1.43
C LEU A 79 -18.58 1.06 0.64
N VAL A 80 -17.25 1.17 0.70
CA VAL A 80 -16.50 2.15 -0.10
C VAL A 80 -16.56 1.72 -1.57
N PRO A 81 -17.10 2.55 -2.48
CA PRO A 81 -17.18 2.19 -3.89
C PRO A 81 -15.80 2.24 -4.55
N PRO A 82 -15.55 1.40 -5.56
CA PRO A 82 -14.35 1.54 -6.39
C PRO A 82 -14.43 2.84 -7.23
N PRO A 83 -13.30 3.27 -7.82
CA PRO A 83 -13.29 4.33 -8.82
C PRO A 83 -14.27 4.07 -9.97
N LYS A 84 -14.71 5.16 -10.62
CA LYS A 84 -15.50 5.05 -11.85
C LYS A 84 -14.67 4.32 -12.93
N ASP A 85 -15.30 3.38 -13.63
CA ASP A 85 -14.66 2.58 -14.68
C ASP A 85 -13.50 1.69 -14.17
N TYR A 86 -13.54 1.32 -12.88
CA TYR A 86 -12.66 0.31 -12.32
C TYR A 86 -12.75 -1.00 -13.11
N ARG A 87 -11.60 -1.61 -13.33
CA ARG A 87 -11.43 -2.86 -14.06
C ARG A 87 -10.84 -3.92 -13.15
N LEU A 88 -11.11 -5.19 -13.45
CA LEU A 88 -10.43 -6.27 -12.78
C LEU A 88 -8.90 -6.12 -12.94
N PRO A 89 -8.11 -6.21 -11.84
CA PRO A 89 -6.67 -6.11 -11.91
C PRO A 89 -6.08 -7.09 -12.92
N ILE A 90 -5.01 -6.64 -13.59
CA ILE A 90 -4.23 -7.50 -14.49
C ILE A 90 -3.64 -8.64 -13.64
N ARG A 91 -3.57 -9.85 -14.18
CA ARG A 91 -3.00 -10.99 -13.45
C ARG A 91 -1.47 -10.97 -13.51
N TRP A 92 -0.85 -11.50 -12.47
CA TRP A 92 0.58 -11.80 -12.45
C TRP A 92 0.91 -12.80 -13.58
N PRO A 93 2.06 -12.69 -14.27
CA PRO A 93 3.16 -11.74 -14.07
C PRO A 93 3.03 -10.40 -14.82
N THR A 94 2.04 -10.24 -15.71
CA THR A 94 1.86 -9.01 -16.48
C THR A 94 1.59 -7.80 -15.58
N SER A 95 0.91 -8.02 -14.46
CA SER A 95 0.65 -7.00 -13.44
C SER A 95 1.91 -6.47 -12.77
N ARG A 96 3.06 -7.13 -12.91
CA ARG A 96 4.36 -6.57 -12.48
C ARG A 96 4.58 -5.22 -13.14
N ASP A 97 4.33 -5.10 -14.44
CA ASP A 97 4.74 -3.92 -15.20
C ASP A 97 3.56 -3.04 -15.61
N PHE A 98 2.32 -3.57 -15.60
CA PHE A 98 1.15 -2.85 -16.08
C PHE A 98 0.01 -2.88 -15.09
N VAL A 99 -0.62 -1.72 -14.90
CA VAL A 99 -1.93 -1.61 -14.22
C VAL A 99 -2.88 -0.77 -15.06
N TRP A 100 -4.18 -0.94 -14.85
CA TRP A 100 -5.17 -0.08 -15.47
C TRP A 100 -5.08 1.34 -14.91
N ARG A 101 -4.99 2.33 -15.81
CA ARG A 101 -5.01 3.74 -15.41
C ARG A 101 -6.33 4.13 -14.73
N SER A 102 -7.45 3.51 -15.11
CA SER A 102 -8.75 3.79 -14.48
C SER A 102 -8.86 3.31 -13.04
N ASN A 103 -8.05 2.33 -12.63
CA ASN A 103 -8.05 1.80 -11.26
C ASN A 103 -7.31 2.71 -10.29
N VAL A 104 -6.35 3.50 -10.81
CA VAL A 104 -5.53 4.42 -10.01
C VAL A 104 -5.49 5.75 -10.74
N ASN A 105 -6.57 6.53 -10.63
CA ASN A 105 -6.78 7.78 -11.36
C ASN A 105 -5.97 8.96 -10.77
N HIS A 106 -4.70 8.69 -10.50
CA HIS A 106 -3.71 9.51 -9.83
C HIS A 106 -2.59 9.79 -10.82
N THR A 107 -2.83 10.71 -11.75
CA THR A 107 -1.87 11.00 -12.84
C THR A 107 -0.78 11.96 -12.43
N HIS A 108 -0.94 12.62 -11.28
CA HIS A 108 0.02 13.58 -10.75
C HIS A 108 1.35 12.89 -10.40
N LEU A 109 1.32 11.68 -9.83
CA LEU A 109 2.55 10.92 -9.58
C LEU A 109 3.34 10.66 -10.88
N ALA A 110 2.66 10.30 -11.97
CA ALA A 110 3.32 10.09 -13.26
C ALA A 110 3.95 11.36 -13.84
N GLN A 111 3.34 12.53 -13.58
CA GLN A 111 3.89 13.82 -14.00
C GLN A 111 5.12 14.23 -13.17
N VAL A 112 5.06 14.04 -11.84
CA VAL A 112 6.12 14.49 -10.91
C VAL A 112 7.29 13.51 -10.84
N LYS A 113 7.05 12.21 -11.07
CA LYS A 113 8.07 11.14 -10.94
C LYS A 113 8.43 10.45 -12.26
N GLY A 114 7.87 10.91 -13.39
CA GLY A 114 8.19 10.36 -14.72
C GLY A 114 9.68 10.43 -15.08
N GLY A 115 10.39 11.47 -14.63
CA GLY A 115 11.83 11.62 -14.86
C GLY A 115 12.73 10.65 -14.08
N GLN A 116 12.18 9.89 -13.13
CA GLN A 116 12.90 8.88 -12.36
C GLN A 116 12.57 7.45 -12.82
N ASN A 117 11.85 7.30 -13.94
CA ASN A 117 11.37 6.03 -14.46
C ASN A 117 10.55 5.22 -13.42
N TRP A 118 9.76 5.89 -12.59
CA TRP A 118 8.89 5.20 -11.63
C TRP A 118 7.66 4.61 -12.32
N VAL A 119 6.99 5.44 -13.11
CA VAL A 119 5.73 5.11 -13.77
C VAL A 119 5.56 6.00 -14.99
N HIS A 120 5.07 5.41 -16.08
CA HIS A 120 4.77 6.10 -17.32
C HIS A 120 3.34 5.83 -17.76
N VAL A 121 2.72 6.79 -18.44
CA VAL A 121 1.43 6.57 -19.07
C VAL A 121 1.64 5.85 -20.40
N HIS A 122 0.95 4.74 -20.60
CA HIS A 122 0.95 3.99 -21.86
C HIS A 122 -0.50 3.66 -22.29
N GLY A 123 -1.14 4.61 -22.97
CA GLY A 123 -2.55 4.49 -23.36
C GLY A 123 -3.48 4.33 -22.14
N GLN A 124 -4.18 3.20 -22.07
CA GLN A 124 -5.08 2.85 -20.95
C GLN A 124 -4.36 2.25 -19.73
N PHE A 125 -3.04 2.11 -19.80
CA PHE A 125 -2.21 1.53 -18.75
C PHE A 125 -1.28 2.55 -18.12
N LEU A 126 -0.90 2.28 -16.88
CA LEU A 126 0.33 2.80 -16.29
C LEU A 126 1.39 1.69 -16.35
N TRP A 127 2.56 2.05 -16.86
CA TRP A 127 3.71 1.16 -17.05
C TRP A 127 4.79 1.45 -16.00
N PHE A 128 5.26 0.41 -15.32
CA PHE A 128 6.30 0.45 -14.30
C PHE A 128 7.55 -0.26 -14.83
N PRO A 129 8.61 0.47 -15.21
CA PRO A 129 9.81 -0.14 -15.80
C PRO A 129 10.77 -0.71 -14.75
N GLY A 130 10.36 -0.76 -13.47
CA GLY A 130 11.21 -1.18 -12.36
C GLY A 130 12.21 -0.11 -11.89
N GLY A 131 12.06 1.12 -12.35
CA GLY A 131 12.87 2.26 -11.92
C GLY A 131 12.47 2.79 -10.54
N GLY A 132 13.23 3.79 -10.09
CA GLY A 132 13.13 4.36 -8.75
C GLY A 132 14.20 5.43 -8.53
N THR A 133 14.06 6.24 -7.47
CA THR A 133 15.10 7.21 -7.07
C THR A 133 16.47 6.54 -6.90
N HIS A 134 16.45 5.31 -6.37
CA HIS A 134 17.63 4.49 -6.10
C HIS A 134 17.81 3.34 -7.10
N PHE A 135 16.84 3.11 -7.98
CA PHE A 135 16.88 2.09 -9.03
C PHE A 135 17.08 2.78 -10.38
N LYS A 136 18.10 3.63 -10.51
CA LYS A 136 18.36 4.42 -11.73
C LYS A 136 18.57 3.54 -12.96
N HIS A 137 19.16 2.36 -12.77
CA HIS A 137 19.39 1.34 -13.79
C HIS A 137 18.41 0.15 -13.67
N GLY A 138 17.32 0.32 -12.91
CA GLY A 138 16.31 -0.70 -12.66
C GLY A 138 16.55 -1.53 -11.40
N ALA A 139 15.47 -2.13 -10.89
CA ALA A 139 15.48 -2.91 -9.65
C ALA A 139 16.33 -4.19 -9.76
N SER A 140 16.43 -4.81 -10.94
CA SER A 140 17.22 -6.04 -11.16
C SER A 140 18.70 -5.86 -10.82
N GLU A 141 19.35 -4.81 -11.33
CA GLU A 141 20.76 -4.54 -11.04
C GLU A 141 20.98 -4.31 -9.53
N TYR A 142 20.07 -3.55 -8.90
CA TYR A 142 20.14 -3.28 -7.47
C TYR A 142 20.01 -4.56 -6.64
N ILE A 143 19.04 -5.43 -6.96
CA ILE A 143 18.84 -6.73 -6.29
C ILE A 143 20.07 -7.62 -6.46
N GLN A 144 20.63 -7.70 -7.67
CA GLN A 144 21.85 -8.47 -7.91
C GLN A 144 23.02 -7.96 -7.08
N ARG A 145 23.20 -6.64 -7.00
CA ARG A 145 24.26 -6.03 -6.19
C ARG A 145 24.10 -6.39 -4.71
N LEU A 146 22.87 -6.38 -4.17
CA LEU A 146 22.59 -6.81 -2.80
C LEU A 146 22.94 -8.30 -2.60
N GLY A 147 22.54 -9.18 -3.52
CA GLY A 147 22.89 -10.59 -3.49
C GLY A 147 24.40 -10.83 -3.44
N ASN A 148 25.16 -10.15 -4.31
CA ASN A 148 26.62 -10.24 -4.33
C ASN A 148 27.26 -9.77 -3.01
N MET A 149 26.73 -8.69 -2.41
CA MET A 149 27.24 -8.18 -1.13
C MET A 149 26.98 -9.14 0.04
N MET A 150 25.88 -9.91 0.00
CA MET A 150 25.55 -10.87 1.06
C MET A 150 26.29 -12.21 0.93
N THR A 151 26.55 -12.65 -0.30
CA THR A 151 27.12 -13.98 -0.56
C THR A 151 28.63 -13.98 -0.81
N ASN A 152 29.26 -12.81 -0.97
CA ASN A 152 30.66 -12.65 -1.40
C ASN A 152 31.00 -13.35 -2.74
N GLU A 153 30.00 -13.78 -3.50
CA GLU A 153 30.11 -14.45 -4.81
C GLU A 153 29.02 -13.92 -5.76
N THR A 154 28.94 -14.43 -6.99
CA THR A 154 27.83 -14.14 -7.90
C THR A 154 26.57 -14.89 -7.45
N GLY A 155 25.86 -14.33 -6.48
CA GLY A 155 24.65 -14.89 -5.89
C GLY A 155 23.45 -13.95 -5.98
N ASP A 156 22.24 -14.50 -5.96
CA ASP A 156 21.03 -13.73 -5.74
C ASP A 156 20.63 -13.76 -4.25
N LEU A 157 19.67 -12.93 -3.85
CA LEU A 157 19.21 -12.90 -2.46
C LEU A 157 18.67 -14.26 -1.97
N ARG A 158 18.13 -15.10 -2.88
CA ARG A 158 17.66 -16.45 -2.53
C ARG A 158 18.82 -17.34 -2.08
N SER A 159 19.96 -17.30 -2.76
CA SER A 159 21.16 -18.05 -2.37
C SER A 159 21.71 -17.62 -1.01
N ALA A 160 21.44 -16.40 -0.57
CA ALA A 160 21.75 -15.91 0.78
C ALA A 160 20.73 -16.36 1.85
N GLY A 161 19.74 -17.19 1.48
CA GLY A 161 18.68 -17.65 2.39
C GLY A 161 17.51 -16.68 2.57
N VAL A 162 17.46 -15.57 1.82
CA VAL A 162 16.38 -14.59 1.94
C VAL A 162 15.15 -15.09 1.20
N VAL A 163 14.06 -15.30 1.93
CA VAL A 163 12.78 -15.77 1.37
C VAL A 163 11.62 -14.82 1.66
N GLN A 164 11.75 -13.98 2.70
CA GLN A 164 10.78 -12.98 3.12
C GLN A 164 11.46 -11.64 3.42
N VAL A 165 10.98 -10.57 2.80
CA VAL A 165 11.54 -9.22 2.94
C VAL A 165 10.49 -8.22 3.39
N LEU A 166 10.86 -7.39 4.37
CA LEU A 166 10.10 -6.19 4.73
C LEU A 166 10.64 -5.00 3.92
N ASP A 167 9.84 -4.46 2.99
CA ASP A 167 10.22 -3.32 2.14
C ASP A 167 9.60 -2.02 2.70
N VAL A 168 10.39 -1.26 3.48
CA VAL A 168 9.93 -0.04 4.15
C VAL A 168 10.20 1.19 3.28
N GLY A 169 9.19 2.04 3.11
CA GLY A 169 9.24 3.17 2.19
C GLY A 169 9.21 2.72 0.73
N CYS A 170 8.44 1.67 0.43
CA CYS A 170 8.44 0.95 -0.85
C CYS A 170 8.03 1.80 -2.07
N GLY A 171 7.34 2.91 -1.83
CA GLY A 171 6.72 3.74 -2.85
C GLY A 171 5.76 2.95 -3.74
N VAL A 172 6.04 2.87 -5.04
CA VAL A 172 5.25 2.04 -6.00
C VAL A 172 5.59 0.54 -5.95
N ALA A 173 6.44 0.11 -5.01
CA ALA A 173 6.85 -1.28 -4.79
C ALA A 173 7.66 -1.91 -5.94
N SER A 174 8.52 -1.13 -6.62
CA SER A 174 9.40 -1.64 -7.68
C SER A 174 10.34 -2.74 -7.19
N PHE A 175 10.95 -2.58 -6.01
CA PHE A 175 11.86 -3.58 -5.44
C PHE A 175 11.13 -4.90 -5.18
N ALA A 176 10.03 -4.84 -4.44
CA ALA A 176 9.14 -5.97 -4.17
C ALA A 176 8.66 -6.70 -5.43
N ALA A 177 8.25 -5.96 -6.48
CA ALA A 177 7.81 -6.56 -7.74
C ALA A 177 8.87 -7.45 -8.39
N TYR A 178 10.14 -7.03 -8.32
CA TYR A 178 11.23 -7.80 -8.93
C TYR A 178 11.68 -8.95 -8.02
N LEU A 179 11.60 -8.81 -6.69
CA LEU A 179 11.81 -9.90 -5.74
C LEU A 179 10.78 -11.02 -5.89
N LEU A 180 9.50 -10.68 -6.10
CA LEU A 180 8.45 -11.67 -6.29
C LEU A 180 8.70 -12.55 -7.52
N SER A 181 9.32 -12.00 -8.57
CA SER A 181 9.73 -12.77 -9.75
C SER A 181 10.87 -13.78 -9.48
N LEU A 182 11.59 -13.61 -8.37
CA LEU A 182 12.62 -14.52 -7.88
C LEU A 182 12.08 -15.48 -6.79
N GLY A 183 10.76 -15.50 -6.56
CA GLY A 183 10.15 -16.32 -5.50
C GLY A 183 10.44 -15.83 -4.08
N ILE A 184 10.82 -14.56 -3.92
CA ILE A 184 10.99 -13.90 -2.62
C ILE A 184 9.69 -13.17 -2.29
N GLN A 185 9.09 -13.49 -1.14
CA GLN A 185 7.87 -12.83 -0.69
C GLN A 185 8.22 -11.50 -0.02
N THR A 186 7.38 -10.50 -0.24
CA THR A 186 7.61 -9.15 0.29
C THR A 186 6.37 -8.60 0.94
N MET A 187 6.57 -7.93 2.07
CA MET A 187 5.57 -7.07 2.66
C MET A 187 6.03 -5.62 2.53
N SER A 188 5.28 -4.80 1.78
CA SER A 188 5.71 -3.45 1.39
C SER A 188 4.96 -2.37 2.17
N PHE A 189 5.67 -1.49 2.86
CA PHE A 189 5.08 -0.39 3.64
C PHE A 189 5.42 0.96 3.04
N ALA A 190 4.41 1.82 2.97
CA ALA A 190 4.59 3.23 2.73
C ALA A 190 3.51 4.01 3.50
N PRO A 191 3.86 5.17 4.08
CA PRO A 191 2.87 6.03 4.67
C PRO A 191 1.99 6.65 3.58
N LYS A 192 0.81 7.13 3.97
CA LYS A 192 0.03 8.04 3.12
C LYS A 192 0.69 9.41 3.18
N ASP A 193 1.39 9.80 2.11
CA ASP A 193 2.04 11.10 2.01
C ASP A 193 1.32 12.02 1.01
N SER A 194 1.94 13.17 0.70
CA SER A 194 1.40 14.14 -0.26
C SER A 194 1.38 13.65 -1.71
N HIS A 195 1.97 12.51 -2.02
CA HIS A 195 2.10 11.98 -3.39
C HIS A 195 1.08 10.88 -3.69
N GLU A 196 -0.15 11.04 -3.20
CA GLU A 196 -1.28 10.13 -3.41
C GLU A 196 -1.07 8.75 -2.74
N ASN A 197 -2.04 7.83 -2.89
CA ASN A 197 -2.00 6.50 -2.26
C ASN A 197 -1.06 5.55 -3.02
N GLN A 198 0.26 5.66 -2.78
CA GLN A 198 1.28 4.87 -3.47
C GLN A 198 1.08 3.35 -3.30
N ILE A 199 0.51 2.93 -2.17
CA ILE A 199 0.16 1.54 -1.87
C ILE A 199 -0.87 0.97 -2.85
N GLN A 200 -1.79 1.80 -3.37
CA GLN A 200 -2.76 1.32 -4.37
C GLN A 200 -2.05 0.80 -5.62
N PHE A 201 -0.95 1.44 -6.07
CA PHE A 201 -0.19 0.93 -7.21
C PHE A 201 0.39 -0.46 -6.93
N ALA A 202 0.93 -0.68 -5.73
CA ALA A 202 1.47 -1.99 -5.35
C ALA A 202 0.36 -3.06 -5.34
N LEU A 203 -0.80 -2.75 -4.76
CA LEU A 203 -1.95 -3.67 -4.69
C LEU A 203 -2.51 -4.00 -6.08
N GLU A 204 -2.64 -3.01 -6.97
CA GLU A 204 -3.10 -3.23 -8.36
C GLU A 204 -2.11 -4.07 -9.19
N ARG A 205 -0.83 -4.11 -8.79
CA ARG A 205 0.20 -4.98 -9.37
C ARG A 205 0.20 -6.39 -8.78
N GLY A 206 -0.61 -6.64 -7.74
CA GLY A 206 -0.67 -7.92 -7.01
C GLY A 206 0.41 -8.10 -5.95
N ILE A 207 1.01 -7.01 -5.47
CA ILE A 207 2.12 -7.03 -4.50
C ILE A 207 1.55 -6.81 -3.10
N GLY A 208 1.99 -7.64 -2.14
CA GLY A 208 1.62 -7.49 -0.73
C GLY A 208 2.10 -6.16 -0.16
N ALA A 209 1.17 -5.28 0.20
CA ALA A 209 1.48 -3.94 0.65
C ALA A 209 0.42 -3.41 1.64
N MET A 210 0.83 -2.52 2.54
CA MET A 210 -0.09 -1.81 3.44
C MET A 210 0.36 -0.37 3.70
N VAL A 211 -0.60 0.51 3.97
CA VAL A 211 -0.31 1.84 4.48
C VAL A 211 0.18 1.71 5.91
N SER A 212 1.44 2.08 6.13
CA SER A 212 2.08 1.97 7.45
C SER A 212 3.31 2.87 7.53
N ALA A 213 3.66 3.23 8.75
CA ALA A 213 4.88 3.94 9.10
C ALA A 213 5.54 3.22 10.27
N VAL A 214 6.87 3.20 10.29
CA VAL A 214 7.66 2.70 11.40
C VAL A 214 8.07 3.92 12.23
N ALA A 215 7.42 4.11 13.38
CA ALA A 215 7.68 5.21 14.30
C ALA A 215 7.70 4.72 15.76
N THR A 216 6.57 4.72 16.47
CA THR A 216 6.48 4.33 17.89
C THR A 216 5.61 3.10 18.14
N LYS A 217 4.79 2.70 17.17
CA LYS A 217 3.96 1.49 17.26
C LYS A 217 4.68 0.28 16.68
N GLN A 218 4.73 -0.77 17.50
CA GLN A 218 5.16 -2.09 17.06
C GLN A 218 4.32 -2.58 15.87
N MET A 219 4.99 -3.20 14.90
CA MET A 219 4.36 -3.76 13.72
C MET A 219 3.51 -5.01 14.08
N PRO A 220 2.47 -5.34 13.29
CA PRO A 220 1.58 -6.48 13.57
C PRO A 220 2.19 -7.84 13.17
N TYR A 221 3.51 -7.99 13.26
CA TYR A 221 4.24 -9.19 12.90
C TYR A 221 5.08 -9.65 14.11
N PRO A 222 5.14 -10.96 14.39
CA PRO A 222 6.07 -11.49 15.38
C PRO A 222 7.53 -11.10 15.08
N ALA A 223 8.36 -11.09 16.12
CA ALA A 223 9.80 -10.97 15.94
C ALA A 223 10.33 -12.04 14.97
N ALA A 224 11.33 -11.68 14.17
CA ALA A 224 11.94 -12.56 13.16
C ALA A 224 10.99 -13.08 12.06
N SER A 225 9.93 -12.34 11.72
CA SER A 225 9.04 -12.68 10.59
C SER A 225 9.67 -12.47 9.21
N PHE A 226 10.78 -11.73 9.11
CA PHE A 226 11.43 -11.38 7.85
C PHE A 226 12.92 -11.68 7.94
N ASP A 227 13.50 -12.21 6.86
CA ASP A 227 14.93 -12.52 6.76
C ASP A 227 15.76 -11.26 6.47
N MET A 228 15.11 -10.25 5.88
CA MET A 228 15.74 -9.00 5.49
C MET A 228 14.76 -7.83 5.63
N VAL A 229 15.29 -6.68 6.02
CA VAL A 229 14.60 -5.39 5.93
C VAL A 229 15.29 -4.54 4.88
N HIS A 230 14.52 -4.04 3.92
CA HIS A 230 14.98 -3.11 2.89
C HIS A 230 14.43 -1.71 3.18
N CYS A 231 15.33 -0.72 3.22
CA CYS A 231 14.98 0.70 3.35
C CYS A 231 15.95 1.52 2.51
N SER A 232 15.51 1.93 1.32
CA SER A 232 16.35 2.75 0.43
C SER A 232 16.40 4.22 0.85
N ARG A 233 15.28 4.75 1.37
CA ARG A 233 15.15 6.11 1.92
C ARG A 233 13.88 6.29 2.75
N CYS A 234 13.62 5.34 3.65
CA CYS A 234 12.38 5.27 4.41
C CYS A 234 12.23 6.32 5.52
N ARG A 235 13.29 7.10 5.81
CA ARG A 235 13.33 8.10 6.90
C ARG A 235 13.08 7.52 8.30
N VAL A 236 13.38 6.23 8.47
CA VAL A 236 13.42 5.55 9.77
C VAL A 236 14.86 5.62 10.27
N ASP A 237 15.03 6.05 11.52
CA ASP A 237 16.31 5.96 12.21
C ASP A 237 16.42 4.59 12.89
N TRP A 238 17.07 3.65 12.21
CA TRP A 238 17.22 2.27 12.67
C TRP A 238 18.15 2.12 13.89
N HIS A 239 18.90 3.16 14.24
CA HIS A 239 19.78 3.15 15.41
C HIS A 239 19.16 3.85 16.62
N ALA A 240 18.03 4.54 16.45
CA ALA A 240 17.27 5.08 17.56
C ALA A 240 16.73 3.97 18.48
N ASN A 241 16.49 4.30 19.75
CA ASN A 241 15.92 3.40 20.75
C ASN A 241 16.63 2.03 20.84
N ASP A 242 17.97 2.02 20.73
CA ASP A 242 18.80 0.81 20.74
C ASP A 242 18.43 -0.23 19.66
N GLY A 243 17.84 0.22 18.54
CA GLY A 243 17.38 -0.64 17.45
C GLY A 243 16.08 -1.39 17.77
N ILE A 244 15.37 -1.01 18.84
CA ILE A 244 14.07 -1.54 19.21
C ILE A 244 12.98 -0.75 18.47
N LEU A 245 12.18 -1.46 17.67
CA LEU A 245 11.05 -0.97 16.89
C LEU A 245 9.74 -1.61 17.33
#